data_AF-M5BPA4-F1
#
_entry.id   AF-M5BPA4-F1
#
_cell.length_a   1.000
_cell.length_b   1.000
_cell.length_c   1.000
_cell.angle_alpha   90.00
_cell.angle_beta   90.00
_cell.angle_gamma   90.00
#
_symmetry.space_group_name_H-M   'P 1'
#
loop_
_entity.id
_entity.type
_entity.pdbx_description
1 polymer ?
#
loop_
_entity_poly.entity_id
_entity_poly.type
_entity_poly.pdbx_seq_one_letter_code
_entity_poly.pdbx_strand_id
1 'polypeptide(L)' 'MSASEILANSFSADAALRHDAESKLEALARDNLSTFMATLMPELTNESNALPIRNAAALNIKNAIVARVVVAYLRCRSWH' A
#
# COMPACT_ATOMS: atom_id res chain seq x y z
N MET A 1 11.84 9.91 3.78
CA MET A 1 10.84 9.23 4.62
C MET A 1 10.89 7.76 4.28
N SER A 2 11.11 6.89 5.26
CA SER A 2 11.19 5.44 5.09
C SER A 2 9.81 4.84 4.82
N ALA A 3 9.75 3.70 4.15
CA ALA A 3 8.52 2.93 3.95
C ALA A 3 7.85 2.58 5.29
N SER A 4 8.65 2.18 6.29
CA SER A 4 8.18 1.87 7.64
C SER A 4 7.55 3.08 8.34
N GLU A 5 8.09 4.29 8.14
CA GLU A 5 7.52 5.52 8.68
C GLU A 5 6.19 5.88 8.03
N ILE A 6 6.08 5.71 6.70
CA ILE A 6 4.83 5.94 5.97
C ILE A 6 3.76 4.95 6.45
N LEU A 7 4.12 3.66 6.59
CA LEU A 7 3.23 2.63 7.11
C LEU A 7 2.82 2.94 8.56
N ALA A 8 3.74 3.35 9.43
CA ALA A 8 3.42 3.73 10.80
C ALA A 8 2.45 4.91 10.85
N ASN A 9 2.70 5.94 10.03
CA ASN A 9 1.86 7.13 9.98
C ASN A 9 0.45 6.85 9.46
N SER A 10 0.25 5.79 8.66
CA SER A 10 -1.09 5.35 8.23
C SER A 10 -1.99 4.89 9.38
N PHE A 11 -1.43 4.55 10.55
CA PHE A 11 -2.19 4.23 11.77
C PHE A 11 -2.12 5.31 12.85
N SER A 12 -1.54 6.47 12.54
CA SER A 12 -1.42 7.55 13.53
C SER A 12 -2.79 7.97 14.06
N ALA A 13 -2.87 8.39 15.32
CA ALA A 13 -4.11 8.98 15.84
C ALA A 13 -4.41 10.33 15.17
N ASP A 14 -3.38 11.00 14.66
CA ASP A 14 -3.48 12.26 13.94
C ASP A 14 -4.02 12.03 12.52
N ALA A 15 -5.17 12.63 12.22
CA ALA A 15 -5.83 12.53 10.93
C ALA A 15 -5.01 13.14 9.78
N ALA A 16 -4.25 14.22 10.03
CA ALA A 16 -3.42 14.84 9.00
C ALA A 16 -2.25 13.94 8.61
N LEU A 17 -1.59 13.32 9.60
CA LEU A 17 -0.50 12.36 9.34
C LEU A 17 -0.99 11.10 8.64
N ARG A 18 -2.19 10.61 9.00
CA ARG A 18 -2.80 9.47 8.29
C ARG A 18 -3.08 9.79 6.84
N HIS A 19 -3.76 10.91 6.56
CA HIS A 19 -4.10 11.27 5.18
C HIS A 19 -2.87 11.55 4.32
N ASP A 20 -1.83 12.17 4.87
CA ASP A 20 -0.57 12.35 4.16
C ASP A 20 0.10 11.01 3.83
N ALA A 21 0.12 10.07 4.79
CA ALA A 21 0.65 8.73 4.57
C ALA A 21 -0.16 7.94 3.53
N GLU A 22 -1.49 7.98 3.62
CA GLU A 22 -2.40 7.35 2.65
C GLU A 22 -2.19 7.92 1.25
N SER A 23 -2.15 9.25 1.12
CA SER A 23 -1.94 9.91 -0.18
C SER A 23 -0.61 9.52 -0.81
N LYS A 24 0.46 9.41 -0.02
CA LYS A 24 1.77 8.94 -0.49
C LYS A 24 1.73 7.48 -0.95
N LEU A 25 1.07 6.60 -0.20
CA LEU A 25 0.91 5.19 -0.58
C LEU A 25 0.10 5.06 -1.87
N GLU A 26 -0.98 5.83 -2.02
CA GLU A 26 -1.78 5.86 -3.24
C GLU A 26 -1.00 6.38 -4.45
N ALA A 27 -0.23 7.46 -4.28
CA ALA A 27 0.60 8.01 -5.35
C ALA A 27 1.62 6.98 -5.83
N LEU A 28 2.34 6.33 -4.90
CA LEU A 28 3.30 5.29 -5.23
C LEU A 28 2.67 4.10 -5.96
N ALA A 29 1.50 3.62 -5.51
CA ALA A 29 0.79 2.51 -6.12
C ALA A 29 0.23 2.84 -7.51
N ARG A 30 -0.19 4.10 -7.72
CA ARG A 30 -0.71 4.62 -8.99
C ARG A 30 0.40 4.77 -10.02
N ASP A 31 1.52 5.38 -9.62
CA ASP A 31 2.62 5.69 -10.52
C ASP A 31 3.36 4.43 -10.96
N ASN A 32 3.79 3.59 -10.02
CA ASN A 32 4.52 2.37 -10.34
C ASN A 32 4.32 1.28 -9.29
N LEU A 33 3.46 0.31 -9.64
CA LEU A 33 3.20 -0.84 -8.77
C LEU A 33 4.47 -1.66 -8.48
N SER A 34 5.36 -1.84 -9.45
CA SER A 34 6.58 -2.62 -9.25
C SER A 34 7.47 -1.97 -8.19
N THR A 35 7.62 -0.64 -8.26
CA THR A 35 8.35 0.13 -7.25
C THR A 35 7.64 0.07 -5.90
N PHE A 36 6.33 0.30 -5.85
CA PHE A 36 5.54 0.18 -4.63
C PHE A 36 5.71 -1.18 -3.93
N MET A 37 5.64 -2.27 -4.70
CA MET A 37 5.85 -3.63 -4.20
C MET A 37 7.29 -3.83 -3.71
N ALA A 38 8.28 -3.38 -4.47
CA ALA A 38 9.69 -3.46 -4.06
C ALA A 38 9.98 -2.65 -2.80
N THR A 39 9.23 -1.57 -2.55
CA THR A 39 9.34 -0.75 -1.34
C THR A 39 8.68 -1.42 -0.13
N LEU A 40 7.52 -2.06 -0.29
CA LEU A 40 6.77 -2.65 0.83
C LEU A 40 7.15 -4.11 1.15
N MET A 41 7.65 -4.87 0.17
CA MET A 41 8.02 -6.28 0.37
C MET A 41 9.10 -6.47 1.44
N PRO A 42 10.19 -5.65 1.49
CA PRO A 42 11.19 -5.74 2.55
C PRO A 42 10.58 -5.50 3.93
N GLU A 43 9.64 -4.55 4.05
CA GLU A 43 8.97 -4.25 5.31
C GLU A 43 8.08 -5.41 5.80
N LEU A 44 7.51 -6.17 4.87
CA LEU A 44 6.69 -7.35 5.16
C LEU A 44 7.53 -8.56 5.57
N THR A 45 8.61 -8.83 4.84
CA THR A 45 9.48 -9.99 5.04
C THR A 45 10.47 -9.82 6.18
N ASN A 46 10.75 -8.58 6.58
CA ASN A 46 11.61 -8.30 7.73
C ASN A 46 10.92 -8.69 9.04
N GLU A 47 11.36 -9.79 9.65
CA GLU A 47 10.80 -10.28 10.90
C GLU A 47 11.15 -9.41 12.12
N SER A 48 12.18 -8.56 12.01
CA SER A 48 12.51 -7.57 13.04
C SER A 48 11.54 -6.39 13.06
N ASN A 49 10.73 -6.20 12.02
CA ASN A 49 9.70 -5.18 12.01
C ASN A 49 8.56 -5.53 12.96
N ALA A 50 8.01 -4.50 13.62
CA ALA A 50 6.85 -4.65 14.46
C ALA A 50 5.67 -5.23 13.66
N LEU A 51 4.93 -6.15 14.29
CA LEU A 51 3.80 -6.85 13.65
C LEU A 51 2.78 -5.90 12.99
N PRO A 52 2.42 -4.74 13.57
CA PRO A 52 1.52 -3.78 12.91
C PRO A 52 2.04 -3.26 11.57
N ILE A 53 3.35 -3.00 11.47
CA ILE A 53 3.99 -2.51 10.23
C ILE A 53 3.96 -3.59 9.14
N ARG A 54 4.24 -4.84 9.51
CA ARG A 54 4.17 -5.98 8.59
C ARG A 54 2.75 -6.19 8.08
N ASN A 55 1.76 -6.14 8.98
CA ASN A 55 0.35 -6.26 8.61
C ASN A 55 -0.11 -5.12 7.70
N ALA A 56 0.38 -3.90 7.97
CA ALA A 56 0.12 -2.73 7.13
C ALA A 56 0.66 -2.89 5.71
N ALA A 57 1.92 -3.35 5.59
CA ALA A 57 2.55 -3.62 4.31
C ALA A 57 1.74 -4.66 3.53
N ALA A 58 1.38 -5.78 4.18
CA ALA A 58 0.56 -6.82 3.57
C ALA A 58 -0.81 -6.31 3.09
N LEU A 59 -1.50 -5.51 3.91
CA LEU A 59 -2.81 -4.97 3.57
C LEU A 59 -2.74 -4.03 2.36
N ASN A 60 -1.73 -3.14 2.34
CA ASN A 60 -1.52 -2.20 1.24
C ASN A 60 -1.17 -2.92 -0.07
N ILE A 61 -0.29 -3.93 -0.01
CA ILE A 61 0.05 -4.80 -1.14
C ILE A 61 -1.21 -5.48 -1.69
N LYS A 62 -2.02 -6.09 -0.81
CA LYS A 62 -3.27 -6.76 -1.20
C LYS A 62 -4.23 -5.78 -1.88
N ASN A 63 -4.45 -4.62 -1.28
CA ASN A 63 -5.38 -3.62 -1.81
C ASN A 63 -4.95 -3.13 -3.20
N ALA A 64 -3.65 -2.90 -3.41
CA ALA A 64 -3.13 -2.49 -4.71
C ALA A 64 -3.36 -3.54 -5.81
N ILE A 65 -3.18 -4.83 -5.50
CA ILE A 65 -3.42 -5.93 -6.45
C ILE A 65 -4.92 -6.07 -6.75
N VAL A 66 -5.75 -6.12 -5.70
CA VAL A 66 -7.20 -6.28 -5.83
C VAL A 66 -7.80 -5.15 -6.66
N ALA A 67 -7.41 -3.90 -6.42
CA ALA A 67 -7.89 -2.76 -7.19
C ALA A 67 -7.64 -2.93 -8.69
N ARG A 68 -6.44 -3.40 -9.08
CA ARG A 68 -6.10 -3.63 -10.49
C ARG A 68 -6.89 -4.79 -11.10
N VAL A 69 -7.07 -5.88 -10.36
CA VAL A 69 -7.88 -7.02 -10.80
C VAL A 69 -9.33 -6.59 -11.02
N VAL A 70 -9.91 -5.83 -10.10
CA VAL A 70 -11.28 -5.30 -10.22
C VAL A 70 -11.42 -4.39 -11.44
N VAL A 71 -10.48 -3.47 -11.65
CA VAL A 71 -10.49 -2.59 -12.84
C VAL A 71 -10.40 -3.40 -14.13
N ALA A 72 -9.51 -4.39 -14.20
CA ALA A 72 -9.39 -5.27 -15.37
C ALA A 72 -10.68 -6.06 -15.63
N TYR A 73 -11.31 -6.58 -14.57
CA TYR A 73 -12.56 -7.31 -14.65
C TYR A 73 -13.72 -6.43 -15.15
N LEU A 74 -13.87 -5.23 -14.60
CA LEU A 74 -14.88 -4.26 -15.05
C LEU A 74 -14.68 -3.85 -16.51
N ARG A 75 -13.41 -3.68 -16.92
CA ARG A 75 -13.07 -3.38 -18.31
C ARG A 75 -13.46 -4.53 -19.23
N CYS A 76 -13.29 -5.78 -18.84
CA CYS A 76 -13.72 -6.93 -19.65
C CYS A 76 -15.25 -7.02 -19.75
N ARG A 77 -15.97 -6.76 -18.65
CA ARG A 77 -17.45 -6.79 -18.63
C ARG A 77 -18.08 -5.70 -19.48
N SER A 78 -17.49 -4.50 -19.55
CA SER A 78 -18.00 -3.39 -20.37
C SER A 78 -17.98 -3.67 -21.89
N TRP A 79 -17.28 -4.70 -22.34
CA TRP A 79 -17.15 -5.07 -23.75
C TRP A 79 -18.08 -6.23 -24.15
N HIS A 80 -18.99 -6.65 -23.27
CA HIS A 80 -20.08 -7.59 -23.54
C HIS A 80 -21.41 -6.89 -23.27
#